data_AF-A0A8C5WIV8-F1
#
_entry.id   AF-A0A8C5WIV8-F1
#
_cell.length_a   1.000
_cell.length_b   1.000
_cell.length_c   1.000
_cell.angle_alpha   90.00
_cell.angle_beta   90.00
_cell.angle_gamma   90.00
#
_symmetry.space_group_name_H-M   'P 1'
#
loop_
_entity.id
_entity.type
_entity.pdbx_description
1 polymer ?
#
loop_
_entity_poly.entity_id
_entity_poly.type
_entity_poly.pdbx_seq_one_letter_code
_entity_poly.pdbx_strand_id
1 'polypeptide(L)'
;MNVSIAFSCPDRNPGLTCTSCTTLNDTFCTGSNVTCPTGQVCASAYMKTVTEDGETVALTRSCQPLRKCFRYGTMSYSSVKFIIYTTCCLADNCSPPLAPWPSNALTANKQTCSSCFNGNSTCSSSNTIQCTGNERMCVLRTVTFSGAKSGQEVSQGCGTSSFCFFKSYSSVGGDVIINMTHSCSSHSTSLQYGILVSSVATLMMAKCVLDILESIFILGCNGEEKK
;
A
#
# COMPACT_ATOMS: atom_id res chain seq x y z
N MET A 1 -26.69 52.61 -2.32
CA MET A 1 -26.41 51.57 -3.32
C MET A 1 -25.72 50.42 -2.59
N ASN A 2 -26.46 49.35 -2.28
CA ASN A 2 -25.89 48.16 -1.62
C ASN A 2 -25.43 47.18 -2.71
N VAL A 3 -24.14 46.91 -2.75
CA VAL A 3 -23.55 45.89 -3.63
C VAL A 3 -23.51 44.59 -2.83
N SER A 4 -24.42 43.68 -3.13
CA SER A 4 -24.40 42.32 -2.61
C SER A 4 -23.44 41.48 -3.45
N ILE A 5 -22.28 41.14 -2.91
CA ILE A 5 -21.36 40.18 -3.54
C ILE A 5 -21.82 38.77 -3.17
N ALA A 6 -22.44 38.08 -4.13
CA ALA A 6 -22.76 36.67 -3.98
C ALA A 6 -21.48 35.85 -4.14
N PHE A 7 -21.01 35.24 -3.04
CA PHE A 7 -20.02 34.18 -3.11
C PHE A 7 -20.73 32.90 -3.56
N SER A 8 -20.74 32.64 -4.86
CA SER A 8 -21.08 31.30 -5.36
C SER A 8 -19.97 30.35 -4.91
N CYS A 9 -20.29 29.41 -4.01
CA CYS A 9 -19.45 28.24 -3.81
C CYS A 9 -19.23 27.58 -5.19
N PRO A 10 -17.99 27.33 -5.64
CA PRO A 10 -17.79 26.61 -6.88
C PRO A 10 -18.49 25.26 -6.75
N ASP A 11 -19.34 24.96 -7.74
CA ASP A 11 -20.08 23.71 -7.80
C ASP A 11 -19.15 22.55 -7.48
N ARG A 12 -19.60 21.71 -6.56
CA ARG A 12 -18.91 20.49 -6.13
C ARG A 12 -18.54 19.72 -7.40
N ASN A 13 -17.27 19.77 -7.80
CA ASN A 13 -16.82 19.21 -9.08
C ASN A 13 -17.34 17.77 -9.18
N PRO A 14 -18.21 17.45 -10.16
CA PRO A 14 -18.72 16.10 -10.32
C PRO A 14 -17.53 15.14 -10.43
N GLY A 15 -17.63 13.99 -9.78
CA GLY A 15 -16.56 13.00 -9.77
C GLY A 15 -16.15 12.62 -11.19
N LEU A 16 -14.84 12.56 -11.46
CA LEU A 16 -14.32 12.21 -12.78
C LEU A 16 -14.86 10.85 -13.23
N THR A 17 -15.20 10.71 -14.50
CA THR A 17 -15.57 9.41 -15.09
C THR A 17 -14.33 8.75 -15.66
N CYS A 18 -14.03 7.51 -15.25
CA CYS A 18 -12.84 6.77 -15.64
C CYS A 18 -13.19 5.37 -16.12
N THR A 19 -12.40 4.81 -17.04
CA THR A 19 -12.54 3.41 -17.42
C THR A 19 -11.98 2.50 -16.34
N SER A 20 -12.75 1.48 -15.96
CA SER A 20 -12.34 0.42 -15.03
C SER A 20 -12.15 -0.90 -15.79
N CYS A 21 -10.92 -1.42 -15.82
CA CYS A 21 -10.60 -2.70 -16.48
C CYS A 21 -9.31 -3.30 -15.93
N THR A 22 -9.14 -4.61 -16.12
CA THR A 22 -7.88 -5.32 -15.89
C THR A 22 -7.61 -6.26 -17.06
N THR A 23 -6.37 -6.28 -17.54
CA THR A 23 -5.90 -7.18 -18.60
C THR A 23 -4.54 -7.77 -18.24
N LEU A 24 -4.21 -8.92 -18.82
CA LEU A 24 -2.93 -9.61 -18.66
C LEU A 24 -2.21 -9.65 -20.01
N ASN A 25 -0.91 -9.35 -19.98
CA ASN A 25 0.00 -9.33 -21.12
C ASN A 25 -0.47 -8.43 -22.29
N ASP A 26 -1.26 -7.40 -21.98
CA ASP A 26 -1.70 -6.38 -22.91
C ASP A 26 -1.42 -4.98 -22.34
N THR A 27 -1.23 -4.04 -23.25
CA THR A 27 -1.00 -2.61 -22.96
C THR A 27 -2.28 -1.78 -23.04
N PHE A 28 -3.38 -2.39 -23.53
CA PHE A 28 -4.67 -1.76 -23.62
C PHE A 28 -5.74 -2.59 -22.91
N CYS A 29 -6.63 -1.92 -22.18
CA CYS A 29 -7.83 -2.56 -21.65
C CYS A 29 -9.06 -1.70 -21.92
N THR A 30 -10.14 -2.35 -22.32
CA THR A 30 -11.48 -1.77 -22.42
C THR A 30 -12.32 -2.27 -21.26
N GLY A 31 -13.19 -1.41 -20.74
CA GLY A 31 -14.06 -1.76 -19.63
C GLY A 31 -15.14 -0.72 -19.41
N SER A 32 -15.87 -0.86 -18.31
CA SER A 32 -16.97 0.03 -17.97
C SER A 32 -16.45 1.39 -17.52
N ASN A 33 -17.15 2.45 -17.91
CA ASN A 33 -16.93 3.78 -17.38
C ASN A 33 -17.59 3.88 -15.99
N VAL A 34 -16.82 4.28 -15.00
CA VAL A 34 -17.25 4.42 -13.61
C VAL A 34 -17.02 5.84 -13.13
N THR A 35 -17.98 6.38 -12.38
CA THR A 35 -17.84 7.71 -11.75
C THR A 35 -17.01 7.58 -10.48
N CYS A 36 -15.88 8.28 -10.43
CA CYS A 36 -14.97 8.25 -9.30
C CYS A 36 -15.51 9.03 -8.10
N PRO A 37 -15.21 8.58 -6.87
CA PRO A 37 -15.46 9.39 -5.67
C PRO A 37 -14.74 10.74 -5.76
N THR A 38 -15.32 11.77 -5.11
CA THR A 38 -14.72 13.10 -5.06
C THR A 38 -13.26 13.04 -4.57
N GLY A 39 -12.36 13.70 -5.30
CA GLY A 39 -10.93 13.74 -4.98
C GLY A 39 -10.11 12.54 -5.48
N GLN A 40 -10.72 11.62 -6.25
CA GLN A 40 -10.02 10.58 -6.99
C GLN A 40 -9.83 10.96 -8.46
N VAL A 41 -8.84 10.32 -9.09
CA VAL A 41 -8.44 10.54 -10.48
C VAL A 41 -8.37 9.21 -11.24
N CYS A 42 -8.37 9.27 -12.56
CA CYS A 42 -8.16 8.09 -13.39
C CYS A 42 -6.70 7.64 -13.27
N ALA A 43 -6.49 6.38 -12.89
CA ALA A 43 -5.17 5.80 -12.71
C ALA A 43 -4.99 4.54 -13.54
N SER A 44 -3.79 4.36 -14.08
CA SER A 44 -3.32 3.10 -14.65
C SER A 44 -2.23 2.54 -13.75
N ALA A 45 -2.38 1.30 -13.32
CA ALA A 45 -1.40 0.54 -12.57
C ALA A 45 -0.84 -0.55 -13.49
N TYR A 46 0.47 -0.47 -13.73
CA TYR A 46 1.24 -1.48 -14.44
C TYR A 46 1.94 -2.34 -13.41
N MET A 47 1.61 -3.62 -13.37
CA MET A 47 2.26 -4.60 -12.52
C MET A 47 3.03 -5.56 -13.39
N LYS A 48 4.29 -5.80 -13.07
CA LYS A 48 5.12 -6.80 -13.74
C LYS A 48 5.65 -7.78 -12.71
N THR A 49 5.46 -9.05 -12.98
CA THR A 49 6.05 -10.16 -12.22
C THR A 49 7.10 -10.80 -13.11
N VAL A 50 8.33 -10.88 -12.60
CA VAL A 50 9.45 -11.55 -13.26
C VAL A 50 9.78 -12.80 -12.44
N THR A 51 9.80 -13.95 -13.09
CA THR A 51 10.20 -15.25 -12.53
C THR A 51 11.28 -15.88 -13.43
N GLU A 52 11.77 -17.06 -13.07
CA GLU A 52 12.69 -17.83 -13.91
C GLU A 52 12.02 -18.28 -15.23
N ASP A 53 10.71 -18.53 -15.20
CA ASP A 53 9.92 -18.98 -16.35
C ASP A 53 9.56 -17.85 -17.34
N GLY A 54 9.80 -16.59 -16.96
CA GLY A 54 9.56 -15.43 -17.81
C GLY A 54 8.95 -14.24 -17.07
N GLU A 55 8.37 -13.32 -17.83
CA GLU A 55 7.67 -12.16 -17.29
C GLU A 55 6.18 -12.16 -17.61
N THR A 56 5.37 -11.73 -16.65
CA THR A 56 3.93 -11.50 -16.80
C THR A 56 3.63 -10.05 -16.47
N VAL A 57 2.86 -9.39 -17.33
CA VAL A 57 2.45 -7.99 -17.14
C VAL A 57 0.94 -7.94 -16.90
N ALA A 58 0.49 -7.14 -15.95
CA ALA A 58 -0.91 -6.80 -15.75
C ALA A 58 -1.08 -5.29 -15.85
N LEU A 59 -2.13 -4.86 -16.55
CA LEU A 59 -2.58 -3.48 -16.60
C LEU A 59 -3.96 -3.41 -15.94
N THR A 60 -4.07 -2.56 -14.91
CA THR A 60 -5.36 -2.21 -14.31
C THR A 60 -5.62 -0.72 -14.45
N ARG A 61 -6.82 -0.36 -14.93
CA ARG A 61 -7.35 1.00 -14.89
C ARG A 61 -8.43 1.11 -13.83
N SER A 62 -8.37 2.14 -12.99
CA SER A 62 -9.34 2.35 -11.91
C SER A 62 -9.31 3.80 -11.39
N CYS A 63 -10.30 4.16 -10.57
CA CYS A 63 -10.26 5.36 -9.75
C CYS A 63 -9.25 5.18 -8.61
N GLN A 64 -8.34 6.14 -8.42
CA GLN A 64 -7.41 6.14 -7.28
C GLN A 64 -7.24 7.54 -6.70
N PRO A 65 -6.90 7.65 -5.40
CA PRO A 65 -6.43 8.89 -4.81
C PRO A 65 -5.17 9.41 -5.52
N LEU A 66 -5.10 10.72 -5.77
CA LEU A 66 -3.96 11.36 -6.45
C LEU A 66 -2.59 11.04 -5.80
N ARG A 67 -2.55 10.83 -4.48
CA ARG A 67 -1.33 10.45 -3.74
C ARG A 67 -0.70 9.10 -4.16
N LYS A 68 -1.47 8.24 -4.82
CA LYS A 68 -1.02 6.94 -5.36
C LYS A 68 -0.51 7.04 -6.81
N CYS A 69 -0.57 8.21 -7.43
CA CYS A 69 -0.10 8.46 -8.79
C CYS A 69 1.41 8.63 -8.86
N PHE A 70 1.99 8.32 -10.02
CA PHE A 70 3.41 8.51 -10.33
C PHE A 70 4.33 7.82 -9.31
N ARG A 71 3.92 6.64 -8.86
CA ARG A 71 4.66 5.82 -7.91
C ARG A 71 5.28 4.66 -8.68
N TYR A 72 6.58 4.48 -8.49
CA TYR A 72 7.29 3.28 -8.87
C TYR A 72 7.72 2.53 -7.62
N GLY A 73 7.52 1.23 -7.56
CA GLY A 73 8.05 0.40 -6.48
C GLY A 73 8.35 -1.02 -6.93
N THR A 74 9.28 -1.66 -6.23
CA THR A 74 9.58 -3.08 -6.41
C THR A 74 9.47 -3.83 -5.10
N MET A 75 9.22 -5.14 -5.22
CA MET A 75 9.39 -6.13 -4.17
C MET A 75 10.05 -7.37 -4.78
N SER A 76 11.07 -7.91 -4.13
CA SER A 76 11.76 -9.12 -4.57
C SER A 76 11.78 -10.16 -3.45
N TYR A 77 11.53 -11.43 -3.78
CA TYR A 77 11.72 -12.56 -2.87
C TYR A 77 12.18 -13.78 -3.65
N SER A 78 13.12 -14.56 -3.10
CA SER A 78 13.73 -15.68 -3.82
C SER A 78 14.14 -15.26 -5.26
N SER A 79 13.74 -16.00 -6.29
CA SER A 79 13.91 -15.67 -7.71
C SER A 79 12.74 -14.88 -8.34
N VAL A 80 11.85 -14.30 -7.54
CA VAL A 80 10.66 -13.56 -8.02
C VAL A 80 10.79 -12.07 -7.76
N LYS A 81 10.47 -11.25 -8.75
CA LYS A 81 10.44 -9.79 -8.65
C LYS A 81 9.11 -9.20 -9.10
N PHE A 82 8.47 -8.48 -8.21
CA PHE A 82 7.30 -7.64 -8.46
C PHE A 82 7.72 -6.22 -8.70
N ILE A 83 7.12 -5.62 -9.71
CA ILE A 83 7.32 -4.23 -10.09
C ILE A 83 5.94 -3.61 -10.24
N ILE A 84 5.72 -2.47 -9.60
CA ILE A 84 4.50 -1.68 -9.75
C ILE A 84 4.88 -0.27 -10.21
N TYR A 85 4.16 0.21 -11.22
CA TYR A 85 4.23 1.60 -11.66
C TYR A 85 2.82 2.16 -11.85
N THR A 86 2.55 3.35 -11.33
CA THR A 86 1.25 4.01 -11.50
C THR A 86 1.37 5.32 -12.25
N THR A 87 0.48 5.55 -13.22
CA THR A 87 0.27 6.85 -13.88
C THR A 87 -1.16 7.32 -13.66
N CYS A 88 -1.38 8.62 -13.77
CA CYS A 88 -2.72 9.19 -13.64
C CYS A 88 -2.94 10.35 -14.60
N CYS A 89 -4.22 10.68 -14.80
CA CYS A 89 -4.66 11.87 -15.52
C CYS A 89 -5.92 12.44 -14.84
N LEU A 90 -6.17 13.74 -15.07
CA LEU A 90 -7.15 14.53 -14.31
C LEU A 90 -8.40 14.94 -15.14
N ALA A 91 -8.56 14.41 -16.35
CA ALA A 91 -9.67 14.74 -17.23
C ALA A 91 -10.67 13.57 -17.32
N ASP A 92 -11.92 13.86 -17.66
CA ASP A 92 -12.92 12.82 -17.87
C ASP A 92 -12.53 11.89 -19.02
N ASN A 93 -12.72 10.59 -18.80
CA ASN A 93 -12.44 9.50 -19.75
C ASN A 93 -10.99 9.52 -20.28
N CYS A 94 -10.06 10.13 -19.55
CA CYS A 94 -8.67 10.14 -19.94
C CYS A 94 -8.03 8.76 -19.75
N SER A 95 -7.12 8.40 -20.65
CA SER A 95 -6.29 7.22 -20.53
C SER A 95 -4.89 7.65 -20.09
N PRO A 96 -4.47 7.36 -18.84
CA PRO A 96 -3.11 7.64 -18.40
C PRO A 96 -2.09 6.97 -19.33
N PRO A 97 -0.96 7.63 -19.64
CA PRO A 97 0.05 7.07 -20.52
C PRO A 97 0.69 5.83 -19.89
N LEU A 98 1.15 4.92 -20.77
CA LEU A 98 2.07 3.85 -20.38
C LEU A 98 3.36 4.48 -19.86
N ALA A 99 3.89 3.94 -18.78
CA ALA A 99 5.21 4.32 -18.31
C ALA A 99 6.26 3.32 -18.78
N PRO A 100 7.47 3.77 -19.14
CA PRO A 100 8.57 2.86 -19.37
C PRO A 100 8.92 2.12 -18.08
N TRP A 101 9.18 0.82 -18.18
CA TRP A 101 9.72 0.05 -17.07
C TRP A 101 11.12 0.58 -16.74
N PRO A 102 11.37 1.09 -15.52
CA PRO A 102 12.70 1.55 -15.17
C PRO A 102 13.67 0.37 -15.07
N SER A 103 14.95 0.67 -15.32
CA SER A 103 16.04 -0.29 -15.19
C SER A 103 16.11 -0.84 -13.76
N ASN A 104 16.14 -2.16 -13.64
CA ASN A 104 16.29 -2.83 -12.35
C ASN A 104 17.77 -2.84 -11.97
N ALA A 105 18.12 -2.12 -10.90
CA ALA A 105 19.43 -2.28 -10.28
C ALA A 105 19.52 -3.66 -9.60
N LEU A 106 20.46 -4.50 -10.04
CA LEU A 106 20.70 -5.84 -9.48
C LEU A 106 21.84 -5.86 -8.46
N THR A 107 22.52 -4.73 -8.25
CA THR A 107 23.62 -4.63 -7.30
C THR A 107 23.10 -4.80 -5.88
N ALA A 108 23.68 -5.76 -5.14
CA ALA A 108 23.38 -5.98 -3.73
C ALA A 108 23.60 -4.70 -2.92
N ASN A 109 22.69 -4.42 -1.99
CA ASN A 109 22.80 -3.34 -1.03
C ASN A 109 23.09 -3.93 0.37
N LYS A 110 23.08 -3.09 1.41
CA LYS A 110 23.41 -3.50 2.79
C LYS A 110 22.21 -4.01 3.60
N GLN A 111 21.03 -4.11 2.99
CA GLN A 111 19.81 -4.58 3.63
C GLN A 111 19.65 -6.09 3.42
N THR A 112 19.29 -6.78 4.49
CA THR A 112 18.96 -8.21 4.47
C THR A 112 17.56 -8.39 5.03
N CYS A 113 16.76 -9.24 4.41
CA CYS A 113 15.38 -9.51 4.81
C CYS A 113 15.10 -11.02 4.76
N SER A 114 14.21 -11.49 5.63
CA SER A 114 13.63 -12.83 5.51
C SER A 114 12.93 -13.00 4.15
N SER A 115 13.04 -14.18 3.56
CA SER A 115 12.47 -14.48 2.24
C SER A 115 11.75 -15.81 2.24
N CYS A 116 10.46 -15.79 1.90
CA CYS A 116 9.66 -17.00 1.75
C CYS A 116 8.45 -16.76 0.83
N PHE A 117 7.88 -17.86 0.36
CA PHE A 117 6.62 -17.90 -0.37
C PHE A 117 5.84 -19.14 0.09
N ASN A 118 4.57 -18.95 0.43
CA ASN A 118 3.67 -20.03 0.81
C ASN A 118 2.28 -19.75 0.23
N GLY A 119 1.76 -20.70 -0.56
CA GLY A 119 0.47 -20.57 -1.23
C GLY A 119 -0.75 -20.97 -0.41
N ASN A 120 -0.57 -21.38 0.85
CA ASN A 120 -1.67 -21.85 1.70
C ASN A 120 -1.71 -21.20 3.10
N SER A 121 -0.60 -20.68 3.62
CA SER A 121 -0.53 -20.23 5.03
C SER A 121 0.67 -19.30 5.33
N THR A 122 1.05 -19.21 6.60
CA THR A 122 2.09 -18.31 7.11
C THR A 122 3.47 -18.57 6.48
N CYS A 123 4.22 -17.49 6.39
CA CYS A 123 5.55 -17.44 5.80
C CYS A 123 6.57 -17.34 6.95
N SER A 124 7.02 -18.50 7.43
CA SER A 124 8.00 -18.62 8.52
C SER A 124 9.25 -19.30 8.00
N SER A 125 10.22 -18.54 7.50
CA SER A 125 11.51 -19.08 7.11
C SER A 125 12.64 -18.37 7.83
N SER A 126 13.69 -19.14 8.14
CA SER A 126 14.99 -18.60 8.56
C SER A 126 15.83 -18.12 7.37
N ASN A 127 15.37 -18.35 6.13
CA ASN A 127 16.09 -17.95 4.93
C ASN A 127 16.05 -16.44 4.79
N THR A 128 17.21 -15.87 4.48
CA THR A 128 17.36 -14.44 4.22
C THR A 128 17.95 -14.20 2.85
N ILE A 129 17.55 -13.11 2.22
CA ILE A 129 18.12 -12.63 0.95
C ILE A 129 18.81 -11.29 1.15
N GLN A 130 19.85 -11.04 0.35
CA GLN A 130 20.45 -9.72 0.22
C GLN A 130 19.60 -8.88 -0.72
N CYS A 131 19.12 -7.73 -0.24
CA CYS A 131 18.32 -6.84 -1.07
C CYS A 131 19.19 -6.16 -2.12
N THR A 132 18.57 -5.70 -3.21
CA THR A 132 19.29 -5.08 -4.34
C THR A 132 18.80 -3.66 -4.60
N GLY A 133 19.67 -2.83 -5.16
CA GLY A 133 19.33 -1.47 -5.58
C GLY A 133 18.73 -0.63 -4.45
N ASN A 134 17.52 -0.11 -4.69
CA ASN A 134 16.77 0.74 -3.78
C ASN A 134 15.78 -0.01 -2.87
N GLU A 135 15.79 -1.34 -2.87
CA GLU A 135 14.98 -2.15 -1.95
C GLU A 135 15.59 -2.11 -0.55
N ARG A 136 15.12 -1.20 0.29
CA ARG A 136 15.63 -0.95 1.65
C ARG A 136 14.62 -1.27 2.75
N MET A 137 13.52 -1.91 2.39
CA MET A 137 12.46 -2.34 3.31
C MET A 137 12.33 -3.86 3.25
N CYS A 138 12.04 -4.48 4.39
CA CYS A 138 11.51 -5.84 4.41
C CYS A 138 9.99 -5.75 4.26
N VAL A 139 9.42 -6.58 3.38
CA VAL A 139 8.00 -6.56 3.01
C VAL A 139 7.39 -7.93 3.32
N LEU A 140 6.26 -7.93 4.02
CA LEU A 140 5.35 -9.05 4.15
C LEU A 140 4.10 -8.74 3.31
N ARG A 141 3.87 -9.56 2.29
CA ARG A 141 2.72 -9.48 1.40
C ARG A 141 1.78 -10.63 1.66
N THR A 142 0.50 -10.32 1.82
CA THR A 142 -0.57 -11.32 1.93
C THR A 142 -1.59 -11.05 0.83
N VAL A 143 -1.92 -12.08 0.05
CA VAL A 143 -3.01 -12.06 -0.93
C VAL A 143 -4.06 -13.06 -0.51
N THR A 144 -5.32 -12.65 -0.50
CA THR A 144 -6.46 -13.54 -0.28
C THR A 144 -7.35 -13.52 -1.50
N PHE A 145 -7.72 -14.70 -1.96
CA PHE A 145 -8.67 -14.93 -3.03
C PHE A 145 -10.01 -15.35 -2.42
N SER A 146 -11.11 -14.86 -2.96
CA SER A 146 -12.47 -15.22 -2.56
C SER A 146 -13.42 -15.21 -3.76
N GLY A 147 -14.57 -15.89 -3.66
CA GLY A 147 -15.52 -16.08 -4.76
C GLY A 147 -15.39 -17.48 -5.37
N ALA A 148 -15.27 -17.58 -6.70
CA ALA A 148 -15.15 -18.86 -7.40
C ALA A 148 -13.89 -19.66 -7.03
N LYS A 149 -12.86 -18.99 -6.50
CA LYS A 149 -11.69 -19.60 -5.85
C LYS A 149 -11.47 -18.95 -4.50
N SER A 150 -11.08 -19.76 -3.51
CA SER A 150 -10.68 -19.28 -2.19
C SER A 150 -9.29 -19.79 -1.85
N GLY A 151 -8.51 -18.95 -1.18
CA GLY A 151 -7.14 -19.28 -0.82
C GLY A 151 -6.38 -18.06 -0.32
N GLN A 152 -5.15 -18.29 0.13
CA GLN A 152 -4.28 -17.25 0.63
C GLN A 152 -2.84 -17.52 0.23
N GLU A 153 -2.18 -16.51 -0.33
CA GLU A 153 -0.75 -16.52 -0.58
C GLU A 153 -0.05 -15.54 0.36
N VAL A 154 1.08 -15.95 0.93
CA VAL A 154 1.93 -15.08 1.73
C VAL A 154 3.34 -15.12 1.16
N SER A 155 3.94 -13.95 0.98
CA SER A 155 5.36 -13.82 0.62
C SER A 155 6.08 -12.80 1.49
N GLN A 156 7.36 -13.05 1.74
CA GLN A 156 8.26 -12.14 2.42
C GLN A 156 9.49 -11.89 1.57
N GLY A 157 10.00 -10.66 1.59
CA GLY A 157 11.24 -10.32 0.89
C GLY A 157 11.64 -8.87 1.05
N CYS A 158 12.42 -8.39 0.09
CA CYS A 158 12.91 -7.01 0.01
C CYS A 158 11.93 -6.15 -0.78
N GLY A 159 11.87 -4.86 -0.51
CA GLY A 159 11.08 -3.93 -1.30
C GLY A 159 11.46 -2.48 -1.10
N THR A 160 10.95 -1.64 -2.00
CA THR A 160 11.11 -0.19 -1.93
C THR A 160 10.12 0.44 -0.96
N SER A 161 10.44 1.61 -0.40
CA SER A 161 9.49 2.39 0.41
C SER A 161 8.20 2.74 -0.36
N SER A 162 8.30 2.94 -1.67
CA SER A 162 7.16 3.20 -2.54
C SER A 162 6.25 1.98 -2.72
N PHE A 163 6.81 0.75 -2.76
CA PHE A 163 5.99 -0.47 -2.76
C PHE A 163 5.15 -0.56 -1.47
N CYS A 164 5.74 -0.20 -0.34
CA CYS A 164 5.08 -0.14 0.97
C CYS A 164 3.99 0.93 1.08
N PHE A 165 3.99 1.92 0.18
CA PHE A 165 2.92 2.92 0.14
C PHE A 165 1.57 2.30 -0.24
N PHE A 166 1.59 1.21 -1.02
CA PHE A 166 0.40 0.44 -1.39
C PHE A 166 0.01 -0.54 -0.28
N LYS A 167 -0.35 -0.03 0.90
CA LYS A 167 -0.66 -0.85 2.10
C LYS A 167 -1.72 -1.92 1.85
N SER A 168 -2.77 -1.58 1.11
CA SER A 168 -3.80 -2.52 0.71
C SER A 168 -4.37 -2.16 -0.65
N TYR A 169 -4.83 -3.20 -1.35
CA TYR A 169 -5.42 -3.12 -2.67
C TYR A 169 -6.43 -4.25 -2.85
N SER A 170 -7.53 -3.97 -3.54
CA SER A 170 -8.55 -4.94 -3.89
C SER A 170 -8.83 -4.84 -5.38
N SER A 171 -8.93 -5.98 -6.05
CA SER A 171 -9.33 -6.07 -7.45
C SER A 171 -10.29 -7.22 -7.68
N VAL A 172 -11.11 -7.09 -8.72
CA VAL A 172 -12.03 -8.13 -9.17
C VAL A 172 -11.58 -8.60 -10.54
N GLY A 173 -11.40 -9.91 -10.70
CA GLY A 173 -11.10 -10.55 -11.97
C GLY A 173 -12.10 -11.68 -12.21
N GLY A 174 -13.12 -11.43 -13.04
CA GLY A 174 -14.26 -12.35 -13.17
C GLY A 174 -14.96 -12.54 -11.82
N ASP A 175 -15.23 -13.80 -11.47
CA ASP A 175 -15.89 -14.17 -10.20
C ASP A 175 -14.91 -14.32 -9.02
N VAL A 176 -13.67 -13.83 -9.15
CA VAL A 176 -12.65 -13.88 -8.10
C VAL A 176 -12.33 -12.48 -7.61
N ILE A 177 -12.46 -12.29 -6.30
CA ILE A 177 -12.05 -11.09 -5.58
C ILE A 177 -10.66 -11.34 -4.99
N ILE A 178 -9.72 -10.47 -5.33
CA ILE A 178 -8.34 -10.49 -4.85
C ILE A 178 -8.16 -9.33 -3.89
N ASN A 179 -7.82 -9.62 -2.64
CA ASN A 179 -7.39 -8.62 -1.67
C ASN A 179 -5.91 -8.81 -1.36
N MET A 180 -5.16 -7.73 -1.37
CA MET A 180 -3.73 -7.71 -1.13
C MET A 180 -3.42 -6.75 0.00
N THR A 181 -2.56 -7.16 0.93
CA THR A 181 -2.04 -6.32 2.01
C THR A 181 -0.53 -6.40 2.07
N HIS A 182 0.10 -5.28 2.39
CA HIS A 182 1.54 -5.14 2.55
C HIS A 182 1.86 -4.55 3.92
N SER A 183 2.77 -5.20 4.64
CA SER A 183 3.39 -4.70 5.86
C SER A 183 4.88 -4.53 5.64
N CYS A 184 5.46 -3.45 6.12
CA CYS A 184 6.87 -3.15 5.88
C CYS A 184 7.62 -2.73 7.14
N SER A 185 8.89 -3.13 7.22
CA SER A 185 9.84 -2.71 8.25
C SER A 185 11.15 -2.28 7.61
N SER A 186 11.83 -1.29 8.20
CA SER A 186 13.19 -0.90 7.82
C SER A 186 14.26 -1.75 8.53
N HIS A 187 13.86 -2.56 9.50
CA HIS A 187 14.76 -3.43 10.25
C HIS A 187 14.98 -4.74 9.50
N SER A 188 16.19 -5.28 9.60
CA SER A 188 16.61 -6.55 9.01
C SER A 188 15.96 -7.79 9.61
N THR A 189 15.13 -7.61 10.64
CA THR A 189 14.46 -8.70 11.37
C THR A 189 13.06 -8.94 10.83
N SER A 190 12.64 -10.21 10.88
CA SER A 190 11.33 -10.68 10.44
C SER A 190 10.20 -9.78 10.95
N LEU A 191 9.28 -9.41 10.04
CA LEU A 191 7.97 -8.92 10.40
C LEU A 191 7.24 -10.07 11.09
N GLN A 192 7.50 -10.25 12.38
CA GLN A 192 6.76 -11.22 13.18
C GLN A 192 5.30 -10.80 13.20
N TYR A 193 4.45 -11.73 12.78
CA TYR A 193 3.02 -11.68 12.98
C TYR A 193 2.71 -11.36 14.44
N GLY A 194 1.72 -10.50 14.66
CA GLY A 194 1.33 -10.01 15.97
C GLY A 194 1.12 -11.14 16.98
N ILE A 195 2.09 -11.30 17.86
CA ILE A 195 1.88 -11.73 19.24
C ILE A 195 2.61 -10.68 20.07
N LEU A 196 1.83 -9.82 20.73
CA LEU A 196 2.32 -9.07 21.87
C LEU A 196 2.74 -10.08 22.94
N VAL A 197 4.02 -10.44 22.97
CA VAL A 197 4.65 -10.84 24.23
C VAL A 197 5.42 -9.62 24.71
N SER A 198 4.69 -8.76 25.42
CA SER A 198 5.26 -7.63 26.15
C SER A 198 5.99 -8.15 27.38
N SER A 199 7.27 -8.46 27.22
CA SER A 199 8.27 -8.57 28.29
C SER A 199 9.61 -8.30 27.60
N VAL A 200 10.25 -7.16 27.72
CA VAL A 200 10.72 -6.50 28.95
C VAL A 200 10.89 -5.01 28.65
N ALA A 201 10.05 -4.16 29.21
CA ALA A 201 10.27 -2.70 29.27
C ALA A 201 9.67 -2.09 30.55
N THR A 202 9.62 -2.85 31.64
CA THR A 202 9.06 -2.41 32.92
C THR A 202 10.06 -1.78 33.89
N LEU A 203 11.27 -1.40 33.47
CA LEU A 203 12.25 -0.81 34.40
C LEU A 203 12.75 0.62 34.10
N MET A 204 12.26 1.31 33.06
CA MET A 204 12.66 2.70 32.80
C MET A 204 11.52 3.73 32.77
N MET A 205 10.27 3.31 33.06
CA MET A 205 9.13 4.21 33.23
C MET A 205 8.67 4.35 34.70
N ALA A 206 9.38 3.73 35.65
CA ALA A 206 9.08 3.85 37.08
C ALA A 206 9.74 5.06 37.77
N LYS A 207 10.63 5.79 37.07
CA LYS A 207 11.33 6.96 37.64
C LYS A 207 10.86 8.31 37.10
N CYS A 208 10.05 8.32 36.03
CA CYS A 208 9.52 9.55 35.44
C CYS A 208 8.09 9.88 35.93
N VAL A 209 7.35 8.88 36.43
CA VAL A 209 5.94 9.02 36.83
C VAL A 209 5.78 9.43 38.31
N LEU A 210 6.77 9.18 39.16
CA LEU A 210 6.69 9.59 40.57
C LEU A 210 6.94 11.10 40.78
N ASP A 211 7.76 11.75 39.95
CA ASP A 211 8.05 13.19 40.08
C ASP A 211 6.92 14.10 39.54
N ILE A 212 5.95 13.55 38.79
CA ILE A 212 4.85 14.32 38.18
C ILE A 212 3.58 14.31 39.04
N LEU A 213 3.46 13.39 40.00
CA LEU A 213 2.25 13.20 40.81
C LEU A 213 2.15 14.12 42.03
N GLU A 214 3.21 14.81 42.46
CA GLU A 214 3.12 15.84 43.52
C GLU A 214 2.67 17.22 43.02
N SER A 215 2.59 17.45 41.71
CA SER A 215 2.26 18.77 41.14
C SER A 215 0.80 18.94 40.69
N ILE A 216 -0.03 17.90 40.77
CA ILE A 216 -1.41 17.94 40.21
C ILE A 216 -2.49 17.93 41.31
N PHE A 217 -2.15 17.74 42.58
CA PHE A 217 -3.12 17.70 43.69
C PHE A 217 -3.49 19.07 44.30
N ILE A 218 -3.02 20.20 43.75
CA ILE A 218 -3.39 21.55 44.19
C ILE A 218 -3.90 22.31 42.96
N LEU A 219 -5.21 22.59 42.91
CA LEU A 219 -6.04 23.21 41.83
C LEU A 219 -6.89 22.16 41.10
N GLY A 220 -8.08 21.74 41.56
CA GLY A 220 -9.14 22.51 42.19
C GLY A 220 -10.18 22.94 41.15
N CYS A 221 -11.05 22.02 40.71
CA CYS A 221 -12.30 22.33 39.99
C CYS A 221 -13.47 21.64 40.72
N ASN A 222 -14.29 22.41 41.43
CA ASN A 222 -15.63 22.01 41.86
C ASN A 222 -16.58 23.20 41.64
N GLY A 223 -17.39 23.11 40.60
CA GLY A 223 -18.73 23.71 40.48
C GLY A 223 -19.62 22.57 39.95
N GLU A 224 -20.90 22.42 40.28
CA GLU A 224 -21.94 23.27 40.84
C GLU A 224 -22.95 22.35 41.57
N GLU A 225 -23.78 22.89 42.48
CA GLU A 225 -25.18 22.45 42.51
C GLU A 225 -26.10 23.60 42.99
N LYS A 226 -27.07 23.95 42.13
CA LYS A 226 -28.21 24.81 42.44
C LYS A 226 -29.36 23.94 42.94
N LYS A 227 -29.82 24.20 44.18
CA LYS A 227 -31.17 24.59 44.58
C LYS A 227 -31.50 24.08 45.99
#